data_AF-X1BBN5-F1
#
_entry.id   AF-X1BBN5-F1
#
_cell.length_a   1.000
_cell.length_b   1.000
_cell.length_c   1.000
_cell.angle_alpha   90.00
_cell.angle_beta   90.00
_cell.angle_gamma   90.00
#
_symmetry.space_group_name_H-M   'P 1'
#
loop_
_entity.id
_entity.type
_entity.pdbx_description
1 polymer ?
#
loop_
_entity_poly.entity_id
_entity_poly.type
_entity_poly.pdbx_seq_one_letter_code
_entity_poly.pdbx_strand_id
1 'polypeptide(L)'
;FHLNYLKKGLLSGKVEIGGIVAPREKVNLSAEAKIKSEAEILSLKAEGVIAENNYMNLKVNTVGINLEELGEILNYQGIKGLANFTGILSGTLDDLKIKGKIEVEKGQISELPFDYLEGKIDYQSNKLKLEELVFENEGLVLKGKGNIDFSEEKDIETSFVLKVEKVDINYLVKLYNYDFPISGLAQGEIIIEGIWPKITAQGDLSLKDINLVRYQIESGNLIFVLEDNKIRIESMVLNSGKAQLYAQGEINLEEDLSLNLRVNFLNQDIQNLLS
;
A
#
# COMPACT_ATOMS: atom_id res chain seq x y z
N PHE A 1 11.21 23.75 -0.38
CA PHE A 1 10.02 23.57 -1.25
C PHE A 1 10.34 24.00 -2.68
N HIS A 2 10.80 23.07 -3.53
CA HIS A 2 10.85 23.28 -4.98
C HIS A 2 9.61 22.59 -5.59
N LEU A 3 8.51 23.33 -5.76
CA LEU A 3 7.41 22.86 -6.61
C LEU A 3 7.89 22.85 -8.07
N ASN A 4 8.43 21.71 -8.52
CA ASN A 4 8.88 21.48 -9.90
C ASN A 4 7.79 20.89 -10.80
N TYR A 5 6.62 20.52 -10.24
CA TYR A 5 5.48 19.85 -10.89
C TYR A 5 4.89 20.58 -12.12
N LEU A 6 5.22 21.86 -12.31
CA LEU A 6 4.66 22.71 -13.39
C LEU A 6 5.68 23.11 -14.47
N LYS A 7 6.93 22.61 -14.42
CA LYS A 7 8.01 23.15 -15.29
C LYS A 7 8.02 22.59 -16.72
N LYS A 8 7.22 21.57 -17.04
CA LYS A 8 7.13 20.99 -18.38
C LYS A 8 5.65 20.79 -18.76
N GLY A 9 5.28 21.21 -19.96
CA GLY A 9 3.92 21.09 -20.48
C GLY A 9 3.21 22.42 -20.70
N LEU A 10 2.10 22.37 -21.43
CA LEU A 10 1.23 23.52 -21.67
C LEU A 10 0.13 23.55 -20.60
N LEU A 11 0.10 24.62 -19.82
CA LEU A 11 -0.98 24.91 -18.87
C LEU A 11 -2.11 25.65 -19.59
N SER A 12 -3.32 25.14 -19.45
CA SER A 12 -4.56 25.78 -19.88
C SER A 12 -5.59 25.71 -18.76
N GLY A 13 -6.47 26.69 -18.64
CA GLY A 13 -7.43 26.68 -17.54
C GLY A 13 -8.35 27.88 -17.53
N LYS A 14 -9.34 27.83 -16.65
CA LYS A 14 -10.28 28.90 -16.36
C LYS A 14 -10.37 29.06 -14.85
N VAL A 15 -10.28 30.29 -14.38
CA VAL A 15 -10.53 30.62 -12.97
C VAL A 15 -11.67 31.63 -12.93
N GLU A 16 -12.71 31.30 -12.17
CA GLU A 16 -13.83 32.16 -11.86
C GLU A 16 -13.79 32.52 -10.37
N ILE A 17 -13.77 33.82 -10.09
CA ILE A 17 -13.76 34.34 -8.72
C ILE A 17 -15.01 35.19 -8.57
N GLY A 18 -15.84 34.89 -7.57
CA GLY A 18 -17.10 35.59 -7.33
C GLY A 18 -17.39 35.73 -5.84
N GLY A 19 -17.66 36.95 -5.39
CA GLY A 19 -17.95 37.25 -3.99
C GLY A 19 -17.73 38.72 -3.68
N ILE A 20 -18.20 39.17 -2.52
CA ILE A 20 -17.96 40.53 -2.04
C ILE A 20 -16.73 40.47 -1.13
N VAL A 21 -15.77 41.37 -1.36
CA VAL A 21 -14.58 41.52 -0.50
C VAL A 21 -14.91 42.59 0.53
N ALA A 22 -15.67 42.21 1.56
CA ALA A 22 -15.88 43.03 2.76
C ALA A 22 -15.41 42.26 4.01
N PRO A 23 -15.08 42.97 5.12
CA PRO A 23 -14.60 42.32 6.34
C PRO A 23 -15.60 41.25 6.82
N ARG A 24 -15.11 40.02 7.02
CA ARG A 24 -15.88 38.81 7.41
C ARG A 24 -16.65 38.09 6.29
N GLU A 25 -16.46 38.44 5.03
CA GLU A 25 -17.09 37.73 3.90
C GLU A 25 -16.19 36.65 3.28
N LYS A 26 -16.83 35.70 2.57
CA LYS A 26 -16.18 34.56 1.91
C LYS A 26 -16.10 34.82 0.41
N VAL A 27 -14.95 34.54 -0.19
CA VAL A 27 -14.78 34.56 -1.65
C VAL A 27 -15.11 33.18 -2.20
N ASN A 28 -16.07 33.08 -3.13
CA ASN A 28 -16.28 31.83 -3.87
C ASN A 28 -15.21 31.71 -4.96
N LEU A 29 -14.62 30.54 -5.04
CA LEU A 29 -13.61 30.16 -6.02
C LEU A 29 -14.12 28.96 -6.82
N SER A 30 -14.09 29.08 -8.13
CA SER A 30 -14.14 27.93 -9.04
C SER A 30 -12.93 28.00 -9.97
N ALA A 31 -12.14 26.94 -9.99
CA ALA A 31 -10.92 26.86 -10.80
C ALA A 31 -10.87 25.51 -11.52
N GLU A 32 -10.64 25.56 -12.82
CA GLU A 32 -10.30 24.40 -13.64
C GLU A 32 -8.93 24.66 -14.28
N ALA A 33 -7.99 23.76 -14.05
CA ALA A 33 -6.67 23.76 -14.65
C ALA A 33 -6.41 22.42 -15.34
N LYS A 34 -5.79 22.47 -16.52
CA LYS A 34 -5.35 21.31 -17.29
C LYS A 34 -3.92 21.53 -17.71
N ILE A 35 -3.07 20.58 -17.37
CA ILE A 35 -1.66 20.55 -17.76
C ILE A 35 -1.50 19.41 -18.75
N LYS A 36 -1.01 19.72 -19.95
CA LYS A 36 -0.73 18.73 -20.99
C LYS A 36 0.78 18.63 -21.21
N SER A 37 1.34 17.45 -20.95
CA SER A 37 2.69 17.07 -21.34
C SER A 37 2.65 16.22 -22.63
N GLU A 38 3.81 15.78 -23.14
CA GLU A 38 3.88 14.98 -24.38
C GLU A 38 3.14 13.64 -24.31
N ALA A 39 2.90 13.09 -23.10
CA ALA A 39 2.25 11.78 -22.91
C ALA A 39 1.08 11.79 -21.91
N GLU A 40 0.94 12.82 -21.07
CA GLU A 40 0.01 12.80 -19.93
C GLU A 40 -0.84 14.09 -19.86
N ILE A 41 -2.08 13.94 -19.38
CA ILE A 41 -2.98 15.05 -19.10
C ILE A 41 -3.31 15.02 -17.62
N LEU A 42 -2.78 15.99 -16.88
CA LEU A 42 -3.28 16.30 -15.55
C LEU A 42 -4.48 17.24 -15.69
N SER A 43 -5.61 16.87 -15.12
CA SER A 43 -6.75 17.77 -14.92
C SER A 43 -6.95 18.02 -13.44
N LEU A 44 -7.19 19.26 -13.05
CA LEU A 44 -7.53 19.68 -11.69
C LEU A 44 -8.77 20.58 -11.75
N LYS A 45 -9.77 20.23 -10.95
CA LYS A 45 -10.96 21.04 -10.71
C LYS A 45 -11.07 21.30 -9.23
N ALA A 46 -11.24 22.56 -8.85
CA ALA A 46 -11.40 22.99 -7.47
C ALA A 46 -12.57 23.96 -7.36
N GLU A 47 -13.50 23.69 -6.44
CA GLU A 47 -14.66 24.54 -6.21
C GLU A 47 -14.89 24.71 -4.71
N GLY A 48 -15.09 25.95 -4.26
CA GLY A 48 -15.40 26.20 -2.87
C GLY A 48 -15.19 27.64 -2.45
N VAL A 49 -14.75 27.82 -1.20
CA VAL A 49 -14.60 29.16 -0.61
C VAL A 49 -13.21 29.35 -0.02
N ILE A 50 -12.72 30.58 -0.12
CA ILE A 50 -11.55 31.08 0.60
C ILE A 50 -12.01 32.28 1.43
N ALA A 51 -11.81 32.22 2.74
CA ALA A 51 -12.10 33.33 3.65
C ALA A 51 -10.90 34.28 3.77
N GLU A 52 -11.11 35.50 4.28
CA GLU A 52 -10.05 36.51 4.44
C GLU A 52 -8.84 36.03 5.25
N ASN A 53 -9.03 35.12 6.20
CA ASN A 53 -7.96 34.52 6.99
C ASN A 53 -7.21 33.39 6.25
N ASN A 54 -7.33 33.31 4.92
CA ASN A 54 -6.82 32.24 4.06
C ASN A 54 -7.34 30.84 4.42
N TYR A 55 -8.43 30.75 5.19
CA TYR A 55 -9.09 29.47 5.42
C TYR A 55 -9.78 29.04 4.13
N MET A 56 -9.37 27.88 3.62
CA MET A 56 -9.91 27.26 2.42
C MET A 56 -10.92 26.18 2.81
N ASN A 57 -11.92 25.99 1.97
CA ASN A 57 -12.77 24.81 1.93
C ASN A 57 -13.13 24.54 0.48
N LEU A 58 -12.34 23.69 -0.16
CA LEU A 58 -12.36 23.42 -1.59
C LEU A 58 -12.67 21.95 -1.82
N LYS A 59 -13.73 21.67 -2.57
CA LYS A 59 -13.91 20.36 -3.22
C LYS A 59 -12.94 20.27 -4.38
N VAL A 60 -12.18 19.19 -4.44
CA VAL A 60 -11.17 19.00 -5.48
C VAL A 60 -11.37 17.66 -6.16
N ASN A 61 -11.24 17.68 -7.48
CA ASN A 61 -11.20 16.51 -8.34
C ASN A 61 -10.00 16.62 -9.27
N THR A 62 -9.14 15.63 -9.24
CA THR A 62 -7.94 15.55 -10.08
C THR A 62 -7.89 14.23 -10.82
N VAL A 63 -7.40 14.28 -12.04
CA VAL A 63 -7.20 13.11 -12.91
C VAL A 63 -5.79 13.15 -13.45
N GLY A 64 -5.07 12.03 -13.37
CA GLY A 64 -3.74 11.90 -13.95
C GLY A 64 -2.61 12.50 -13.10
N ILE A 65 -2.68 12.40 -11.77
CA ILE A 65 -1.55 12.71 -10.90
C ILE A 65 -0.46 11.66 -11.13
N ASN A 66 0.69 12.07 -11.64
CA ASN A 66 1.84 11.19 -11.77
C ASN A 66 2.44 10.89 -10.38
N LEU A 67 2.37 9.62 -9.96
CA LEU A 67 2.84 9.18 -8.64
C LEU A 67 4.36 9.13 -8.52
N GLU A 68 5.08 8.94 -9.63
CA GLU A 68 6.55 8.92 -9.64
C GLU A 68 7.09 10.33 -9.34
N GLU A 69 6.55 11.35 -10.02
CA GLU A 69 6.88 12.75 -9.76
C GLU A 69 6.45 13.21 -8.35
N LEU A 70 5.29 12.76 -7.87
CA LEU A 70 4.85 13.04 -6.51
C LEU A 70 5.80 12.41 -5.49
N GLY A 71 6.27 11.20 -5.74
CA GLY A 71 7.25 10.49 -4.92
C GLY A 71 8.58 11.25 -4.83
N GLU A 72 9.09 11.79 -5.93
CA GLU A 72 10.30 12.64 -5.94
C GLU A 72 10.17 13.85 -5.00
N ILE A 73 9.00 14.50 -4.98
CA ILE A 73 8.74 15.67 -4.12
C ILE A 73 8.72 15.26 -2.65
N LEU A 74 8.18 14.07 -2.35
CA LEU A 74 8.04 13.54 -1.01
C LEU A 74 9.27 12.74 -0.54
N ASN A 75 10.35 12.71 -1.34
CA ASN A 75 11.53 11.87 -1.11
C ASN A 75 11.20 10.37 -0.94
N TYR A 76 10.11 9.90 -1.58
CA TYR A 76 9.71 8.51 -1.61
C TYR A 76 9.83 7.97 -3.03
N GLN A 77 10.84 7.14 -3.25
CA GLN A 77 11.06 6.46 -4.52
C GLN A 77 10.47 5.05 -4.41
N GLY A 78 9.61 4.69 -5.36
CA GLY A 78 8.98 3.36 -5.37
C GLY A 78 7.46 3.37 -5.45
N ILE A 79 6.85 4.41 -6.00
CA ILE A 79 5.47 4.33 -6.46
C ILE A 79 5.36 4.88 -7.88
N LYS A 80 4.65 4.16 -8.75
CA LYS A 80 4.43 4.51 -10.15
C LYS A 80 2.97 4.33 -10.50
N GLY A 81 2.51 5.12 -11.48
CA GLY A 81 1.15 5.08 -11.99
C GLY A 81 0.50 6.46 -12.03
N LEU A 82 -0.71 6.51 -12.57
CA LEU A 82 -1.52 7.71 -12.65
C LEU A 82 -2.68 7.63 -11.65
N ALA A 83 -2.68 8.52 -10.69
CA ALA A 83 -3.70 8.60 -9.66
C ALA A 83 -4.79 9.62 -10.01
N ASN A 84 -6.02 9.24 -9.69
CA ASN A 84 -7.14 10.14 -9.60
C ASN A 84 -7.40 10.44 -8.13
N PHE A 85 -7.78 11.67 -7.80
CA PHE A 85 -8.17 12.04 -6.45
C PHE A 85 -9.48 12.82 -6.47
N THR A 86 -10.36 12.51 -5.52
CA THR A 86 -11.56 13.29 -5.26
C THR A 86 -11.71 13.50 -3.76
N GLY A 87 -11.85 14.74 -3.32
CA GLY A 87 -11.92 15.03 -1.90
C GLY A 87 -12.18 16.50 -1.57
N ILE A 88 -11.92 16.83 -0.32
CA ILE A 88 -12.03 18.17 0.26
C ILE A 88 -10.68 18.56 0.83
N LEU A 89 -10.20 19.73 0.43
CA LEU A 89 -9.08 20.43 1.05
C LEU A 89 -9.64 21.55 1.92
N SER A 90 -9.29 21.56 3.20
CA SER A 90 -9.75 22.58 4.13
C SER A 90 -8.67 23.02 5.11
N GLY A 91 -8.85 24.19 5.72
CA GLY A 91 -7.84 24.76 6.62
C GLY A 91 -6.98 25.82 5.95
N THR A 92 -5.83 26.11 6.54
CA THR A 92 -4.86 27.06 5.97
C THR A 92 -3.75 26.28 5.27
N LEU A 93 -2.83 26.97 4.58
CA LEU A 93 -1.66 26.30 4.00
C LEU A 93 -0.74 25.68 5.06
N ASP A 94 -0.71 26.27 6.27
CA ASP A 94 0.14 25.79 7.37
C ASP A 94 -0.54 24.66 8.20
N ASP A 95 -1.87 24.59 8.17
CA ASP A 95 -2.67 23.53 8.82
C ASP A 95 -3.71 23.01 7.83
N LEU A 96 -3.23 22.30 6.81
CA LEU A 96 -4.04 21.75 5.75
C LEU A 96 -4.64 20.41 6.18
N LYS A 97 -5.95 20.27 5.92
CA LYS A 97 -6.69 19.02 6.07
C LYS A 97 -7.11 18.50 4.70
N ILE A 98 -6.87 17.23 4.45
CA ILE A 98 -7.23 16.56 3.20
C ILE A 98 -8.07 15.35 3.55
N LYS A 99 -9.33 15.32 3.08
CA LYS A 99 -10.17 14.12 3.20
C LYS A 99 -10.66 13.73 1.81
N GLY A 100 -10.44 12.49 1.40
CA GLY A 100 -10.81 12.08 0.05
C GLY A 100 -10.49 10.65 -0.30
N LYS A 101 -10.64 10.36 -1.58
CA LYS A 101 -10.41 9.07 -2.21
C LYS A 101 -9.29 9.22 -3.25
N ILE A 102 -8.31 8.34 -3.21
CA ILE A 102 -7.29 8.14 -4.25
C ILE A 102 -7.61 6.84 -4.97
N GLU A 103 -7.52 6.85 -6.30
CA GLU A 103 -7.70 5.67 -7.15
C GLU A 103 -6.59 5.60 -8.18
N VAL A 104 -6.01 4.43 -8.38
CA VAL A 104 -4.95 4.18 -9.34
C VAL A 104 -5.30 2.92 -10.12
N GLU A 105 -5.46 3.07 -11.44
CA GLU A 105 -5.58 1.95 -12.35
C GLU A 105 -4.19 1.65 -12.91
N LYS A 106 -3.69 0.43 -12.68
CA LYS A 106 -2.36 -0.03 -13.09
C LYS A 106 -1.22 0.83 -12.54
N GLY A 107 -0.52 0.30 -11.56
CA GLY A 107 0.67 0.94 -11.03
C GLY A 107 1.65 -0.07 -10.47
N GLN A 108 2.62 0.45 -9.74
CA GLN A 108 3.67 -0.35 -9.12
C GLN A 108 4.07 0.30 -7.80
N ILE A 109 4.19 -0.50 -6.74
CA ILE A 109 4.81 -0.11 -5.47
C ILE A 109 6.08 -0.95 -5.32
N SER A 110 7.24 -0.29 -5.27
CA SER A 110 8.56 -0.93 -5.32
C SER A 110 8.64 -1.87 -6.54
N GLU A 111 8.76 -3.18 -6.34
CA GLU A 111 8.76 -4.19 -7.42
C GLU A 111 7.40 -4.88 -7.60
N LEU A 112 6.40 -4.54 -6.78
CA LEU A 112 5.07 -5.16 -6.79
C LEU A 112 4.13 -4.37 -7.73
N PRO A 113 3.80 -4.89 -8.92
CA PRO A 113 2.78 -4.27 -9.77
C PRO A 113 1.39 -4.45 -9.13
N PHE A 114 0.43 -3.64 -9.56
CA PHE A 114 -0.97 -3.79 -9.18
C PHE A 114 -1.89 -3.35 -10.31
N ASP A 115 -3.07 -3.96 -10.38
CA ASP A 115 -4.11 -3.64 -11.36
C ASP A 115 -5.01 -2.52 -10.84
N TYR A 116 -5.28 -2.51 -9.54
CA TYR A 116 -6.13 -1.52 -8.90
C TYR A 116 -5.66 -1.20 -7.47
N LEU A 117 -5.63 0.10 -7.14
CA LEU A 117 -5.43 0.59 -5.79
C LEU A 117 -6.46 1.68 -5.48
N GLU A 118 -7.16 1.54 -4.37
CA GLU A 118 -8.07 2.54 -3.83
C GLU A 118 -7.70 2.84 -2.37
N GLY A 119 -7.63 4.13 -2.02
CA GLY A 119 -7.38 4.57 -0.65
C GLY A 119 -8.35 5.68 -0.23
N LYS A 120 -9.06 5.50 0.89
CA LYS A 120 -9.79 6.57 1.56
C LYS A 120 -8.90 7.18 2.65
N ILE A 121 -8.57 8.44 2.47
CA ILE A 121 -7.58 9.14 3.30
C ILE A 121 -8.22 10.27 4.10
N ASP A 122 -7.70 10.47 5.30
CA ASP A 122 -7.94 11.62 6.16
C ASP A 122 -6.59 12.08 6.71
N TYR A 123 -6.08 13.18 6.17
CA TYR A 123 -4.82 13.79 6.54
C TYR A 123 -5.07 15.09 7.30
N GLN A 124 -4.49 15.20 8.48
CA GLN A 124 -4.50 16.43 9.27
C GLN A 124 -3.29 16.45 10.21
N SER A 125 -2.67 17.63 10.37
CA SER A 125 -1.62 17.86 11.37
C SER A 125 -0.50 16.81 11.31
N ASN A 126 0.03 16.58 10.10
CA ASN A 126 1.08 15.61 9.79
C ASN A 126 0.72 14.14 10.03
N LYS A 127 -0.54 13.81 10.29
CA LYS A 127 -1.01 12.42 10.43
C LYS A 127 -1.89 12.06 9.25
N LEU A 128 -1.54 10.99 8.55
CA LEU A 128 -2.37 10.37 7.52
C LEU A 128 -3.06 9.15 8.11
N LYS A 129 -4.39 9.19 8.14
CA LYS A 129 -5.22 8.02 8.41
C LYS A 129 -5.73 7.44 7.09
N LEU A 130 -5.44 6.17 6.88
CA LEU A 130 -6.00 5.36 5.81
C LEU A 130 -7.23 4.63 6.36
N GLU A 131 -8.41 5.19 6.10
CA GLU A 131 -9.69 4.65 6.57
C GLU A 131 -10.01 3.31 5.89
N GLU A 132 -9.68 3.22 4.60
CA GLU A 132 -9.86 2.04 3.78
C GLU A 132 -8.77 1.99 2.72
N LEU A 133 -8.23 0.80 2.51
CA LEU A 133 -7.30 0.45 1.44
C LEU A 133 -7.87 -0.77 0.72
N VAL A 134 -7.87 -0.72 -0.61
CA VAL A 134 -8.08 -1.87 -1.47
C VAL A 134 -6.90 -1.95 -2.41
N PHE A 135 -6.28 -3.12 -2.48
CA PHE A 135 -5.18 -3.42 -3.39
C PHE A 135 -5.53 -4.70 -4.14
N GLU A 136 -5.49 -4.66 -5.47
CA GLU A 136 -5.77 -5.81 -6.32
C GLU A 136 -4.72 -5.95 -7.41
N ASN A 137 -4.32 -7.20 -7.63
CA ASN A 137 -3.43 -7.69 -8.66
C ASN A 137 -3.87 -9.13 -9.00
N GLU A 138 -3.51 -9.63 -10.19
CA GLU A 138 -3.70 -11.04 -10.60
C GLU A 138 -3.52 -12.09 -9.48
N GLY A 139 -2.48 -11.94 -8.65
CA GLY A 139 -2.13 -12.88 -7.59
C GLY A 139 -2.43 -12.41 -6.18
N LEU A 140 -2.84 -11.16 -5.96
CA LEU A 140 -2.90 -10.55 -4.62
C LEU A 140 -4.12 -9.65 -4.47
N VAL A 141 -4.94 -9.94 -3.46
CA VAL A 141 -6.09 -9.12 -3.06
C VAL A 141 -6.01 -8.83 -1.58
N LEU A 142 -5.84 -7.55 -1.24
CA LEU A 142 -5.71 -7.07 0.13
C LEU A 142 -6.72 -5.96 0.40
N LYS A 143 -7.24 -5.94 1.62
CA LYS A 143 -7.98 -4.80 2.17
C LYS A 143 -7.36 -4.37 3.47
N GLY A 144 -7.39 -3.09 3.80
CA GLY A 144 -6.76 -2.65 5.03
C GLY A 144 -7.16 -1.27 5.50
N LYS A 145 -6.54 -0.91 6.61
CA LYS A 145 -6.59 0.41 7.23
C LYS A 145 -5.27 0.67 7.93
N GLY A 146 -4.96 1.93 8.19
CA GLY A 146 -3.73 2.25 8.89
C GLY A 146 -3.55 3.72 9.18
N ASN A 147 -2.42 4.03 9.79
CA ASN A 147 -2.01 5.39 10.11
C ASN A 147 -0.52 5.55 9.82
N ILE A 148 -0.15 6.73 9.36
CA ILE A 148 1.23 7.18 9.18
C ILE A 148 1.37 8.53 9.87
N ASP A 149 2.34 8.67 10.76
CA ASP A 149 2.65 9.91 11.46
C ASP A 149 3.95 10.52 10.92
N PHE A 150 3.84 11.68 10.28
CA PHE A 150 4.93 12.46 9.72
C PHE A 150 5.38 13.60 10.66
N SER A 151 4.98 13.56 11.94
CA SER A 151 5.32 14.62 12.90
C SER A 151 6.84 14.72 13.13
N GLU A 152 7.57 13.61 12.98
CA GLU A 152 9.03 13.58 13.00
C GLU A 152 9.58 13.35 11.59
N GLU A 153 10.60 14.13 11.19
CA GLU A 153 11.16 14.07 9.83
C GLU A 153 11.82 12.72 9.49
N LYS A 154 12.27 11.98 10.50
CA LYS A 154 13.04 10.74 10.33
C LYS A 154 12.33 9.51 10.90
N ASP A 155 11.54 9.71 11.94
CA ASP A 155 10.88 8.62 12.67
C ASP A 155 9.40 8.57 12.29
N ILE A 156 9.13 8.09 11.08
CA ILE A 156 7.77 8.00 10.55
C ILE A 156 7.08 6.78 11.17
N GLU A 157 6.28 7.02 12.21
CA GLU A 157 5.50 5.97 12.88
C GLU A 157 4.41 5.46 11.93
N THR A 158 4.33 4.14 11.81
CA THR A 158 3.50 3.48 10.82
C THR A 158 2.77 2.30 11.46
N SER A 159 1.46 2.20 11.22
CA SER A 159 0.65 1.07 11.67
C SER A 159 -0.40 0.71 10.61
N PHE A 160 -0.43 -0.55 10.19
CA PHE A 160 -1.41 -1.08 9.24
C PHE A 160 -2.00 -2.39 9.73
N VAL A 161 -3.28 -2.59 9.43
CA VAL A 161 -3.96 -3.87 9.55
C VAL A 161 -4.46 -4.24 8.16
N LEU A 162 -3.91 -5.33 7.62
CA LEU A 162 -4.18 -5.82 6.27
C LEU A 162 -4.89 -7.16 6.36
N LYS A 163 -6.13 -7.20 5.88
CA LYS A 163 -6.85 -8.43 5.58
C LYS A 163 -6.42 -8.94 4.21
N VAL A 164 -5.80 -10.11 4.22
CA VAL A 164 -5.41 -10.84 3.02
C VAL A 164 -6.59 -11.68 2.56
N GLU A 165 -7.25 -11.27 1.46
CA GLU A 165 -8.36 -12.04 0.89
C GLU A 165 -7.85 -13.16 -0.01
N LYS A 166 -6.74 -12.91 -0.73
CA LYS A 166 -6.08 -13.90 -1.56
C LYS A 166 -4.61 -13.53 -1.77
N VAL A 167 -3.73 -14.51 -1.60
CA VAL A 167 -2.36 -14.53 -2.12
C VAL A 167 -2.20 -15.82 -2.90
N ASP A 168 -1.80 -15.71 -4.16
CA ASP A 168 -1.28 -16.83 -4.94
C ASP A 168 0.23 -16.93 -4.71
N ILE A 169 0.67 -17.99 -4.03
CA ILE A 169 2.09 -18.19 -3.70
C ILE A 169 2.92 -18.37 -4.98
N ASN A 170 2.37 -18.99 -6.01
CA ASN A 170 3.06 -19.18 -7.28
C ASN A 170 3.21 -17.86 -8.06
N TYR A 171 2.30 -16.90 -7.87
CA TYR A 171 2.50 -15.54 -8.35
C TYR A 171 3.71 -14.88 -7.66
N LEU A 172 3.81 -14.97 -6.33
CA LEU A 172 4.93 -14.38 -5.58
C LEU A 172 6.28 -15.00 -5.95
N VAL A 173 6.33 -16.34 -6.12
CA VAL A 173 7.53 -17.05 -6.56
C VAL A 173 8.05 -16.53 -7.90
N LYS A 174 7.15 -16.31 -8.87
CA LYS A 174 7.49 -15.75 -10.18
C LYS A 174 7.92 -14.30 -10.09
N LEU A 175 7.21 -13.49 -9.30
CA LEU A 175 7.48 -12.06 -9.15
C LEU A 175 8.90 -11.81 -8.61
N TYR A 176 9.32 -12.59 -7.63
CA TYR A 176 10.64 -12.46 -7.00
C TYR A 176 11.71 -13.40 -7.57
N ASN A 177 11.40 -14.10 -8.68
CA ASN A 177 12.31 -15.03 -9.35
C ASN A 177 12.95 -16.06 -8.40
N TYR A 178 12.12 -16.65 -7.53
CA TYR A 178 12.55 -17.75 -6.66
C TYR A 178 12.45 -19.10 -7.40
N ASP A 179 13.53 -19.88 -7.36
CA ASP A 179 13.60 -21.20 -8.03
C ASP A 179 13.00 -22.36 -7.21
N PHE A 180 12.33 -22.05 -6.09
CA PHE A 180 11.78 -23.07 -5.22
C PHE A 180 10.37 -23.49 -5.67
N PRO A 181 10.12 -24.78 -5.99
CA PRO A 181 8.84 -25.24 -6.55
C PRO A 181 7.77 -25.31 -5.46
N ILE A 182 7.15 -24.17 -5.17
CA ILE A 182 6.03 -24.05 -4.25
C ILE A 182 4.86 -23.31 -4.93
N SER A 183 3.65 -23.83 -4.71
CA SER A 183 2.40 -23.14 -5.08
C SER A 183 1.36 -23.34 -4.01
N GLY A 184 0.32 -22.51 -4.03
CA GLY A 184 -0.82 -22.62 -3.11
C GLY A 184 -1.49 -21.27 -2.93
N LEU A 185 -2.52 -21.26 -2.09
CA LEU A 185 -3.28 -20.06 -1.75
C LEU A 185 -3.10 -19.73 -0.27
N ALA A 186 -2.95 -18.46 0.03
CA ALA A 186 -2.97 -17.95 1.40
C ALA A 186 -4.03 -16.85 1.57
N GLN A 187 -4.62 -16.81 2.76
CA GLN A 187 -5.57 -15.77 3.20
C GLN A 187 -5.43 -15.59 4.71
N GLY A 188 -5.79 -14.43 5.26
CA GLY A 188 -5.65 -14.17 6.68
C GLY A 188 -5.49 -12.69 7.01
N GLU A 189 -4.69 -12.39 8.02
CA GLU A 189 -4.42 -11.03 8.48
C GLU A 189 -2.93 -10.81 8.67
N ILE A 190 -2.47 -9.60 8.33
CA ILE A 190 -1.12 -9.11 8.56
C ILE A 190 -1.23 -7.77 9.29
N ILE A 191 -0.59 -7.66 10.43
CA ILE A 191 -0.44 -6.42 11.19
C ILE A 191 0.98 -5.93 10.99
N ILE A 192 1.15 -4.66 10.59
CA ILE A 192 2.45 -4.02 10.37
C ILE A 192 2.54 -2.85 11.32
N GLU A 193 3.61 -2.76 12.10
CA GLU A 193 3.85 -1.67 13.04
C GLU A 193 5.34 -1.31 13.08
N GLY A 194 5.67 -0.06 13.36
CA GLY A 194 7.07 0.36 13.57
C GLY A 194 7.38 1.76 13.08
N ILE A 195 8.68 2.05 12.95
CA ILE A 195 9.21 3.34 12.52
C ILE A 195 9.91 3.13 11.19
N TRP A 196 9.31 3.63 10.10
CA TRP A 196 9.85 3.42 8.76
C TRP A 196 11.31 3.91 8.65
N PRO A 197 12.22 3.14 8.02
CA PRO A 197 12.00 1.89 7.27
C PRO A 197 12.03 0.60 8.11
N LYS A 198 12.22 0.70 9.44
CA LYS A 198 12.25 -0.45 10.34
C LYS A 198 10.85 -0.78 10.84
N ILE A 199 10.24 -1.78 10.20
CA ILE A 199 8.91 -2.27 10.55
C ILE A 199 8.98 -3.70 11.08
N THR A 200 8.00 -4.05 11.90
CA THR A 200 7.66 -5.42 12.28
C THR A 200 6.35 -5.78 11.60
N ALA A 201 6.26 -6.99 11.05
CA ALA A 201 5.00 -7.51 10.53
C ALA A 201 4.65 -8.86 11.15
N GLN A 202 3.46 -8.99 11.72
CA GLN A 202 2.94 -10.24 12.25
C GLN A 202 1.82 -10.74 11.34
N GLY A 203 1.93 -11.98 10.88
CA GLY A 203 0.91 -12.61 10.05
C GLY A 203 0.31 -13.84 10.69
N ASP A 204 -1.00 -13.99 10.54
CA ASP A 204 -1.78 -15.22 10.81
C ASP A 204 -2.51 -15.59 9.52
N LEU A 205 -2.01 -16.63 8.85
CA LEU A 205 -2.44 -17.03 7.51
C LEU A 205 -2.96 -18.46 7.51
N SER A 206 -4.12 -18.66 6.91
CA SER A 206 -4.59 -19.97 6.46
C SER A 206 -4.08 -20.25 5.06
N LEU A 207 -3.61 -21.47 4.85
CA LEU A 207 -3.05 -21.95 3.59
C LEU A 207 -3.94 -23.04 3.01
N LYS A 208 -4.04 -23.11 1.68
CA LYS A 208 -4.82 -24.12 0.96
C LYS A 208 -4.12 -24.55 -0.32
N ASP A 209 -4.38 -25.79 -0.71
CA ASP A 209 -3.94 -26.37 -1.99
C ASP A 209 -2.43 -26.17 -2.23
N ILE A 210 -1.63 -26.39 -1.17
CA ILE A 210 -0.19 -26.19 -1.23
C ILE A 210 0.41 -27.37 -1.98
N ASN A 211 1.21 -27.06 -3.00
CA ASN A 211 2.11 -28.02 -3.62
C ASN A 211 3.53 -27.61 -3.27
N LEU A 212 4.22 -28.46 -2.51
CA LEU A 212 5.59 -28.25 -2.08
C LEU A 212 6.47 -29.32 -2.72
N VAL A 213 7.21 -28.96 -3.77
CA VAL A 213 7.99 -29.89 -4.60
C VAL A 213 7.07 -30.95 -5.25
N ARG A 214 6.86 -32.09 -4.59
CA ARG A 214 5.95 -33.18 -5.02
C ARG A 214 4.89 -33.50 -3.97
N TYR A 215 4.88 -32.77 -2.86
CA TYR A 215 3.98 -32.99 -1.74
C TYR A 215 2.74 -32.13 -1.88
N GLN A 216 1.59 -32.80 -2.00
CA GLN A 216 0.28 -32.16 -1.96
C GLN A 216 -0.21 -32.05 -0.51
N ILE A 217 -0.43 -30.81 -0.09
CA ILE A 217 -0.90 -30.43 1.24
C ILE A 217 -2.24 -29.74 1.04
N GLU A 218 -3.28 -30.28 1.67
CA GLU A 218 -4.66 -29.82 1.48
C GLU A 218 -4.88 -28.47 2.15
N SER A 219 -4.35 -28.31 3.37
CA SER A 219 -4.53 -27.10 4.16
C SER A 219 -3.41 -26.88 5.16
N GLY A 220 -3.28 -25.66 5.64
CA GLY A 220 -2.38 -25.35 6.74
C GLY A 220 -2.68 -24.02 7.42
N ASN A 221 -1.95 -23.74 8.48
CA ASN A 221 -1.92 -22.45 9.14
C ASN A 221 -0.46 -22.03 9.33
N LEU A 222 -0.19 -20.73 9.24
CA LEU A 222 1.11 -20.12 9.39
C LEU A 222 0.99 -18.87 10.24
N ILE A 223 1.68 -18.88 11.38
CA ILE A 223 1.93 -17.70 12.20
C ILE A 223 3.40 -17.33 12.02
N PHE A 224 3.65 -16.11 11.58
CA PHE A 224 5.01 -15.59 11.40
C PHE A 224 5.17 -14.17 11.94
N VAL A 225 6.41 -13.82 12.24
CA VAL A 225 6.85 -12.47 12.57
C VAL A 225 8.02 -12.12 11.66
N LEU A 226 7.92 -11.00 10.96
CA LEU A 226 9.03 -10.36 10.24
C LEU A 226 9.56 -9.23 11.11
N GLU A 227 10.84 -9.27 11.45
CA GLU A 227 11.55 -8.23 12.22
C GLU A 227 13.02 -8.24 11.80
N ASP A 228 13.65 -7.07 11.63
CA ASP A 228 15.09 -6.94 11.29
C ASP A 228 15.54 -7.85 10.12
N ASN A 229 14.76 -7.87 9.03
CA ASN A 229 14.98 -8.71 7.84
C ASN A 229 14.97 -10.23 8.14
N LYS A 230 14.34 -10.67 9.23
CA LYS A 230 14.20 -12.08 9.58
C LYS A 230 12.74 -12.47 9.67
N ILE A 231 12.37 -13.56 9.02
CA ILE A 231 11.05 -14.17 9.16
C ILE A 231 11.17 -15.29 10.19
N ARG A 232 10.61 -15.09 11.38
CA ARG A 232 10.43 -16.13 12.38
C ARG A 232 9.08 -16.82 12.17
N ILE A 233 9.12 -18.12 11.92
CA ILE A 233 7.96 -18.99 11.86
C ILE A 233 7.67 -19.47 13.28
N GLU A 234 6.67 -18.86 13.92
CA GLU A 234 6.22 -19.20 15.27
C GLU A 234 5.47 -20.54 15.29
N SER A 235 4.67 -20.77 14.25
CA SER A 235 3.94 -22.02 14.08
C SER A 235 3.53 -22.19 12.63
N MET A 236 3.92 -23.31 12.03
CA MET A 236 3.37 -23.76 10.76
C MET A 236 2.82 -25.17 10.95
N VAL A 237 1.55 -25.35 10.64
CA VAL A 237 0.87 -26.66 10.70
C VAL A 237 0.29 -26.96 9.33
N LEU A 238 0.75 -28.03 8.69
CA LEU A 238 0.31 -28.47 7.37
C LEU A 238 -0.38 -29.82 7.50
N ASN A 239 -1.52 -29.99 6.82
CA ASN A 239 -2.35 -31.19 6.87
C ASN A 239 -2.52 -31.78 5.47
N SER A 240 -2.34 -33.10 5.36
CA SER A 240 -2.59 -33.88 4.16
C SER A 240 -3.22 -35.21 4.55
N GLY A 241 -4.54 -35.33 4.46
CA GLY A 241 -5.29 -36.48 4.96
C GLY A 241 -5.05 -36.72 6.46
N LYS A 242 -4.39 -37.84 6.81
CA LYS A 242 -4.02 -38.17 8.20
C LYS A 242 -2.63 -37.69 8.61
N ALA A 243 -1.83 -37.25 7.63
CA ALA A 243 -0.47 -36.78 7.86
C ALA A 243 -0.49 -35.32 8.28
N GLN A 244 0.38 -34.98 9.23
CA GLN A 244 0.57 -33.61 9.70
C GLN A 244 2.05 -33.28 9.76
N LEU A 245 2.39 -32.05 9.39
CA LEU A 245 3.73 -31.47 9.50
C LEU A 245 3.65 -30.22 10.36
N TYR A 246 4.54 -30.14 11.34
CA TYR A 246 4.71 -29.00 12.24
C TYR A 246 6.09 -28.41 12.01
N ALA A 247 6.17 -27.14 11.68
CA ALA A 247 7.44 -26.43 11.50
C ALA A 247 7.51 -25.16 12.33
N GLN A 248 8.69 -24.89 12.86
CA GLN A 248 9.07 -23.66 13.54
C GLN A 248 10.50 -23.31 13.15
N GLY A 249 10.86 -22.03 13.14
CA GLY A 249 12.23 -21.64 12.85
C GLY A 249 12.38 -20.20 12.36
N GLU A 250 13.47 -19.93 11.68
CA GLU A 250 13.83 -18.59 11.21
C GLU A 250 14.40 -18.68 9.79
N ILE A 251 14.05 -17.66 8.98
CA ILE A 251 14.61 -17.38 7.67
C ILE A 251 15.27 -16.01 7.76
N ASN A 252 16.58 -15.93 7.52
CA ASN A 252 17.25 -14.64 7.36
C ASN A 252 17.09 -14.19 5.90
N LEU A 253 16.60 -12.98 5.63
CA LEU A 253 16.38 -12.45 4.29
C LEU A 253 17.61 -11.76 3.68
N GLU A 254 18.76 -11.78 4.36
CA GLU A 254 20.05 -11.34 3.81
C GLU A 254 20.58 -12.31 2.72
N GLU A 255 21.71 -11.98 2.08
CA GLU A 255 22.17 -12.54 0.79
C GLU A 255 22.14 -14.07 0.66
N ASP A 256 22.29 -14.83 1.75
CA ASP A 256 22.34 -16.30 1.74
C ASP A 256 20.99 -17.00 2.01
N LEU A 257 19.93 -16.25 2.32
CA LEU A 257 18.61 -16.79 2.68
C LEU A 257 18.66 -17.94 3.70
N SER A 258 19.53 -17.83 4.70
CA SER A 258 19.84 -18.95 5.59
C SER A 258 18.59 -19.44 6.32
N LEU A 259 18.33 -20.73 6.22
CA LEU A 259 17.14 -21.39 6.75
C LEU A 259 17.48 -22.29 7.93
N ASN A 260 16.87 -22.03 9.09
CA ASN A 260 16.94 -22.92 10.25
C ASN A 260 15.53 -23.32 10.68
N LEU A 261 15.13 -24.55 10.35
CA LEU A 261 13.81 -25.09 10.67
C LEU A 261 13.91 -26.34 11.54
N ARG A 262 13.07 -26.39 12.56
CA ARG A 262 12.69 -27.63 13.23
C ARG A 262 11.39 -28.12 12.64
N VAL A 263 11.43 -29.33 12.10
CA VAL A 263 10.25 -29.99 11.50
C VAL A 263 9.93 -31.26 12.26
N ASN A 264 8.69 -31.37 12.73
CA ASN A 264 8.13 -32.60 13.28
C ASN A 264 7.00 -33.07 12.37
N PHE A 265 6.83 -34.38 12.26
CA PHE A 265 5.81 -34.95 11.41
C PHE A 265 5.09 -36.11 12.09
N LEU A 266 3.80 -36.26 11.80
CA LEU A 266 2.94 -37.32 12.30
C LEU A 266 2.31 -38.06 11.12
N ASN A 267 2.25 -39.39 11.22
CA ASN A 267 1.63 -40.28 10.24
C ASN A 267 2.15 -40.10 8.79
N GLN A 268 3.41 -39.67 8.63
CA GLN A 268 4.01 -39.55 7.30
C GLN A 268 4.42 -40.90 6.74
N ASP A 269 4.14 -41.10 5.46
CA ASP A 269 4.63 -42.25 4.73
C ASP A 269 6.14 -42.10 4.47
N ILE A 270 6.91 -43.09 4.93
CA ILE A 270 8.37 -43.14 4.76
C ILE A 270 8.76 -43.14 3.28
N GLN A 271 7.92 -43.69 2.39
CA GLN A 271 8.23 -43.73 0.95
C GLN A 271 8.31 -42.33 0.35
N ASN A 272 7.51 -41.39 0.83
CA ASN A 272 7.56 -40.01 0.36
C ASN A 272 8.87 -39.32 0.83
N LEU A 273 9.34 -39.62 2.05
CA LEU A 273 10.56 -39.01 2.62
C LEU A 273 11.87 -39.42 1.92
N LEU A 274 11.86 -40.50 1.14
CA LEU A 274 13.04 -41.07 0.49
C LEU A 274 13.13 -40.77 -1.02
N SER A 275 12.15 -40.06 -1.58
CA SER A 275 12.03 -39.72 -3.01
C SER A 275 12.28 -38.25 -3.30
#